data_AF-A0AAW5C671-F1
#
_entry.id   AF-A0AAW5C671-F1
#
_cell.length_a   1.000
_cell.length_b   1.000
_cell.length_c   1.000
_cell.angle_alpha   90.00
_cell.angle_beta   90.00
_cell.angle_gamma   90.00
#
_symmetry.space_group_name_H-M   'P 1'
#
loop_
_entity.id
_entity.type
_entity.pdbx_description
1 polymer ?
#
loop_
_entity_poly.entity_id
_entity_poly.type
_entity_poly.pdbx_seq_one_letter_code
_entity_poly.pdbx_strand_id
1 'polypeptide(L)' 'MSGRKDVLGMYVGQNESAKFWLSILNGLKNRGVGDILIACVDGLLGFPQAIEAVYPQTEILIIPGLFGSSAIIRFSID' A
#
# COMPACT_ATOMS: atom_id res chain seq x y z
N MET A 1 13.09 12.19 -17.55
CA MET A 1 12.50 11.26 -16.58
C MET A 1 13.08 11.58 -15.22
N SER A 2 12.27 12.14 -14.34
CA SER A 2 12.69 12.49 -12.98
C SER A 2 11.80 11.71 -12.02
N GLY A 3 12.32 10.61 -11.46
CA GLY A 3 11.61 9.91 -10.40
C GLY A 3 11.51 10.81 -9.17
N ARG A 4 10.30 11.06 -8.68
CA ARG A 4 10.08 11.84 -7.46
C ARG A 4 9.68 10.89 -6.34
N LYS A 5 10.50 10.83 -5.31
CA LYS A 5 10.14 10.14 -4.07
C LYS A 5 9.33 11.09 -3.20
N ASP A 6 8.15 10.66 -2.79
CA ASP A 6 7.32 11.40 -1.83
C ASP A 6 6.66 10.44 -0.84
N VAL A 7 6.20 10.98 0.28
CA VAL A 7 5.43 10.23 1.29
C VAL A 7 3.96 10.54 1.08
N LEU A 8 3.21 9.56 0.57
CA LEU A 8 1.78 9.73 0.30
C LEU A 8 0.95 9.78 1.59
N GLY A 9 1.43 9.26 2.72
CA GLY A 9 0.72 9.34 4.00
C GLY A 9 1.38 8.52 5.10
N MET A 10 0.93 8.76 6.34
CA MET A 10 1.28 7.98 7.53
C MET A 10 -0.02 7.61 8.22
N TYR A 11 -0.22 6.31 8.46
CA TYR A 11 -1.45 5.78 9.02
C TYR A 11 -1.10 4.96 10.25
N VAL A 12 -1.78 5.25 11.35
CA VAL A 12 -1.63 4.51 12.62
C VAL A 12 -2.95 3.80 12.89
N GLY A 13 -2.89 2.48 13.01
CA GLY A 13 -4.05 1.64 13.33
C GLY A 13 -3.74 0.73 14.49
N GLN A 14 -4.75 0.40 15.30
CA GLN A 14 -4.59 -0.56 16.39
C GLN A 14 -4.49 -2.01 15.87
N ASN A 15 -5.19 -2.32 14.76
CA ASN A 15 -5.23 -3.64 14.14
C ASN A 15 -5.03 -3.54 12.62
N GLU A 16 -3.98 -4.20 12.13
CA GLU A 16 -3.62 -4.32 10.72
C GLU A 16 -4.50 -5.33 9.97
N SER A 17 -5.80 -5.02 9.89
CA SER A 17 -6.80 -5.87 9.23
C SER A 17 -7.02 -5.51 7.76
N ALA A 18 -7.57 -6.44 6.97
CA ALA A 18 -8.00 -6.16 5.59
C ALA A 18 -8.88 -4.90 5.49
N LYS A 19 -9.78 -4.67 6.45
CA LYS A 19 -10.65 -3.48 6.48
C LYS A 19 -9.86 -2.19 6.72
N PHE A 20 -8.83 -2.24 7.56
CA PHE A 20 -7.95 -1.09 7.78
C PHE A 20 -7.19 -0.73 6.51
N TRP A 21 -6.59 -1.72 5.85
CA TRP A 21 -5.89 -1.51 4.57
C TRP A 21 -6.82 -0.97 3.48
N LEU A 22 -8.02 -1.54 3.37
CA LEU A 22 -9.03 -1.08 2.42
C LEU A 22 -9.43 0.38 2.66
N SER A 23 -9.53 0.80 3.92
CA SER A 23 -9.78 2.20 4.27
C SER A 23 -8.65 3.13 3.81
N ILE A 24 -7.39 2.72 3.98
CA ILE A 24 -6.22 3.50 3.53
C ILE A 24 -6.22 3.64 2.01
N LEU A 25 -6.37 2.52 1.29
CA LEU A 25 -6.30 2.47 -0.16
C LEU A 25 -7.43 3.26 -0.83
N ASN A 26 -8.65 3.18 -0.29
CA ASN A 26 -9.75 4.04 -0.72
C ASN A 26 -9.48 5.51 -0.43
N GLY A 27 -8.83 5.82 0.70
CA GLY A 27 -8.36 7.18 1.01
C GLY A 27 -7.39 7.71 -0.05
N LEU A 28 -6.44 6.88 -0.51
CA LEU A 28 -5.52 7.24 -1.60
C LEU A 28 -6.29 7.50 -2.91
N LYS A 29 -7.26 6.64 -3.24
CA LYS A 29 -8.08 6.76 -4.46
C LYS A 29 -8.91 8.03 -4.45
N ASN A 30 -9.53 8.35 -3.31
CA ASN A 30 -10.30 9.57 -3.11
C ASN A 30 -9.46 10.85 -3.18
N ARG A 31 -8.15 10.76 -2.98
CA ARG A 31 -7.20 11.87 -3.16
C ARG A 31 -6.67 11.98 -4.59
N GLY A 32 -7.13 11.13 -5.51
CA GLY A 32 -6.75 11.16 -6.91
C GLY A 32 -5.53 10.30 -7.27
N VAL A 33 -5.12 9.35 -6.42
CA VAL A 33 -4.17 8.32 -6.85
C VAL A 33 -4.90 7.42 -7.86
N GLY A 34 -4.44 7.45 -9.12
CA GLY A 34 -5.05 6.71 -10.22
C GLY A 34 -4.70 5.22 -10.15
N ASP A 35 -3.45 4.90 -10.49
CA ASP A 35 -2.93 3.53 -10.48
C ASP A 35 -1.68 3.42 -9.61
N ILE A 36 -1.50 2.21 -9.06
CA ILE A 36 -0.31 1.80 -8.34
C ILE A 36 0.27 0.65 -9.13
N LEU A 37 1.46 0.82 -9.69
CA LEU A 37 2.11 -0.23 -10.47
C LEU A 37 2.65 -1.35 -9.57
N ILE A 38 3.36 -0.96 -8.51
CA ILE A 38 4.06 -1.87 -7.61
C ILE A 38 3.78 -1.48 -6.16
N ALA A 39 3.42 -2.46 -5.34
CA ALA A 39 3.29 -2.35 -3.90
C ALA A 39 4.25 -3.31 -3.20
N CYS A 40 5.26 -2.77 -2.50
CA CYS A 40 6.15 -3.58 -1.68
C CYS A 40 5.63 -3.65 -0.23
N VAL A 41 5.44 -4.87 0.29
CA VAL A 41 4.93 -5.13 1.64
C VAL A 41 5.68 -6.25 2.34
N ASP A 42 5.68 -6.26 3.67
CA ASP A 42 6.30 -7.31 4.50
C ASP A 42 5.21 -8.16 5.16
N GLY A 43 4.70 -9.16 4.43
CA GLY A 43 3.81 -10.19 4.99
C GLY A 43 2.49 -9.70 5.61
N LEU A 44 1.98 -8.53 5.19
CA LEU A 44 0.79 -7.91 5.81
C LEU A 44 -0.49 -8.71 5.54
N LEU A 45 -1.07 -9.30 6.58
CA LEU A 45 -2.32 -10.06 6.48
C LEU A 45 -3.47 -9.16 6.02
N GLY A 46 -4.24 -9.64 5.04
CA GLY A 46 -5.39 -8.91 4.52
C GLY A 46 -5.07 -7.77 3.56
N PHE A 47 -3.79 -7.39 3.41
CA PHE A 47 -3.39 -6.34 2.47
C PHE A 47 -3.58 -6.75 1.00
N PRO A 48 -3.17 -7.97 0.56
CA PRO A 48 -3.36 -8.38 -0.83
C PRO A 48 -4.82 -8.31 -1.29
N GLN A 49 -5.74 -8.79 -0.44
CA GLN A 49 -7.18 -8.75 -0.73
C GLN A 49 -7.70 -7.31 -0.81
N ALA A 50 -7.15 -6.41 0.01
CA ALA A 50 -7.57 -5.01 0.00
C ALA A 50 -7.04 -4.25 -1.23
N ILE A 51 -5.81 -4.50 -1.66
CA ILE A 51 -5.23 -3.81 -2.82
C ILE A 51 -5.82 -4.31 -4.13
N GLU A 52 -6.06 -5.62 -4.29
CA GLU A 52 -6.75 -6.17 -5.46
C GLU A 52 -8.16 -5.58 -5.63
N ALA A 53 -8.84 -5.25 -4.53
CA ALA A 53 -10.17 -4.64 -4.57
C ALA A 53 -10.18 -3.17 -5.01
N VAL A 54 -9.09 -2.42 -4.81
CA VAL A 54 -9.04 -0.96 -5.08
C VAL A 54 -8.21 -0.64 -6.33
N TYR A 55 -7.08 -1.34 -6.49
CA TYR A 55 -6.09 -1.22 -7.57
C TYR A 55 -5.76 -2.63 -8.14
N PRO A 56 -6.66 -3.21 -8.97
CA PRO A 56 -6.56 -4.60 -9.42
C PRO A 56 -5.38 -4.88 -10.37
N GLN A 57 -4.67 -3.85 -10.85
CA GLN A 57 -3.52 -3.97 -11.75
C GLN A 57 -2.19 -3.87 -11.00
N THR A 58 -2.20 -3.74 -9.68
CA THR A 58 -0.98 -3.61 -8.88
C THR A 58 -0.25 -4.94 -8.73
N GLU A 59 1.05 -4.93 -9.01
CA GLU A 59 1.95 -6.03 -8.68
C GLU A 59 2.38 -5.95 -7.20
N ILE A 60 2.21 -7.04 -6.46
CA ILE A 60 2.56 -7.11 -5.03
C ILE A 60 3.91 -7.81 -4.87
N LEU A 61 4.88 -7.09 -4.32
CA LEU A 61 6.18 -7.64 -3.96
C LEU A 61 6.25 -7.87 -2.45
N ILE A 62 6.42 -9.13 -2.05
CA ILE A 62 6.62 -9.50 -0.63
C ILE A 62 8.12 -9.44 -0.33
N ILE A 63 8.51 -8.63 0.65
CA ILE A 63 9.90 -8.50 1.11
C ILE A 63 9.99 -8.88 2.59
N PRO A 64 10.20 -10.17 2.91
CA PRO A 64 10.20 -10.65 4.29
C PRO A 64 11.32 -10.04 5.12
N GLY A 65 10.99 -9.55 6.32
CA GLY A 65 11.97 -9.12 7.33
C GLY A 65 12.62 -7.75 7.03
N LEU A 66 12.05 -6.97 6.11
CA LEU A 66 12.55 -5.65 5.76
C LEU A 66 12.16 -4.59 6.81
N PHE A 67 11.03 -4.77 7.51
CA PHE A 67 10.46 -3.68 8.31
C PHE A 67 10.17 -4.01 9.79
N GLY A 68 10.48 -5.21 10.28
CA GLY A 68 10.31 -5.56 11.69
C GLY A 68 8.86 -5.46 12.15
N SER A 69 8.57 -4.65 13.19
CA SER A 69 7.21 -4.44 13.72
C SER A 69 6.42 -3.30 13.04
N SER A 70 6.99 -2.67 12.01
CA SER A 70 6.36 -1.55 11.30
C SER A 70 6.03 -1.95 9.87
N ALA A 71 4.87 -1.55 9.35
CA ALA A 71 4.53 -1.73 7.94
C ALA A 71 4.93 -0.47 7.14
N ILE A 72 5.90 -0.58 6.23
CA ILE A 72 6.16 0.49 5.24
C ILE A 72 5.72 -0.01 3.88
N ILE A 73 4.75 0.69 3.30
CA ILE A 73 4.25 0.38 1.97
C ILE A 73 4.85 1.39 0.99
N ARG A 74 5.57 0.87 0.00
CA ARG A 74 6.13 1.67 -1.08
C ARG A 74 5.26 1.47 -2.31
N PHE A 75 4.75 2.57 -2.83
CA PHE A 75 4.00 2.61 -4.08
C PHE A 75 4.83 3.27 -5.17
N SER A 76 4.82 2.68 -6.36
CA SER A 76 5.20 3.37 -7.59
C SER A 76 3.92 3.81 -8.30
N ILE A 77 3.79 5.11 -8.53
CA ILE A 77 2.68 5.74 -9.26
C ILE A 77 3.26 6.40 -10.52
N ASP A 78 2.56 6.31 -11.65
CA ASP A 78 2.92 7.01 -12.90
C ASP A 78 2.39 8.44 -12.96
#